data_AF-A0A932ILB8-F1
#
_entry.id   AF-A0A932ILB8-F1
#
_cell.length_a   1.000
_cell.length_b   1.000
_cell.length_c   1.000
_cell.angle_alpha   90.00
_cell.angle_beta   90.00
_cell.angle_gamma   90.00
#
_symmetry.space_group_name_H-M   'P 1'
#
loop_
_entity.id
_entity.type
_entity.pdbx_description
1 polymer ?
#
loop_
_entity_poly.entity_id
_entity_poly.type
_entity_poly.pdbx_seq_one_letter_code
_entity_poly.pdbx_strand_id
1 'polypeptide(L)'
;MPGWLRKLVPSKNEREIRRLKAKLGAINELEPRLRALPDASLRAKTGELRERYEKAYAALGGDAKIRITEGAKDAVKKERKRIDEALEHILPEAFAVMREAARRALHMRHFDVQLLGGMVLHEGKIAEMKTGEGKTLVATLPVYLNAIAGRGVHVITVNEYLATRDAEWMGRAYNFLGLEVGVIVH
;
A
#
# COMPACT_ATOMS: atom_id res chain seq x y z
N MET A 1 8.93 22.51 30.96
CA MET A 1 8.83 23.39 29.76
C MET A 1 7.58 24.23 29.85
N PRO A 2 7.65 25.56 29.66
CA PRO A 2 6.49 26.45 29.59
C PRO A 2 5.48 26.04 28.51
N GLY A 3 4.18 26.25 28.74
CA GLY A 3 3.08 25.78 27.86
C GLY A 3 3.08 26.37 26.43
N TRP A 4 3.69 27.53 26.22
CA TRP A 4 3.82 28.15 24.89
C TRP A 4 4.89 27.46 24.02
N LEU A 5 5.97 26.93 24.62
CA LEU A 5 7.01 26.15 23.91
C LEU A 5 6.46 24.82 23.37
N ARG A 6 5.46 24.22 24.03
CA ARG A 6 4.79 22.99 23.57
C ARG A 6 3.97 23.20 22.29
N LYS A 7 3.51 24.43 22.01
CA LYS A 7 2.77 24.79 20.78
C LYS A 7 3.69 25.05 19.58
N LEU A 8 4.98 25.32 19.83
CA LEU A 8 5.98 25.59 18.79
C LEU A 8 6.70 24.32 18.30
N VAL A 9 6.76 23.28 19.14
CA VAL A 9 7.34 21.98 18.76
C VAL A 9 6.24 21.10 18.16
N PRO A 10 6.33 20.76 16.86
CA PRO A 10 5.31 19.94 16.22
C PRO A 10 5.19 18.57 16.89
N SER A 11 3.95 18.10 17.04
CA SER A 11 3.68 16.79 17.63
C SER A 11 4.34 15.65 16.84
N LYS A 12 4.47 14.46 17.44
CA LYS A 12 4.96 13.26 16.73
C LYS A 12 4.16 13.01 15.45
N ASN A 13 2.84 13.16 15.52
CA ASN A 13 1.93 12.94 14.40
C ASN A 13 2.12 14.02 13.32
N GLU A 14 2.27 15.30 13.68
CA GLU A 14 2.54 16.36 12.69
C GLU A 14 3.85 16.13 11.93
N ARG A 15 4.91 15.72 12.62
CA ARG A 15 6.19 15.38 11.98
C ARG A 15 6.04 14.21 11.01
N GLU A 16 5.28 13.21 11.41
CA GLU A 16 4.98 12.05 10.58
C GLU A 16 4.22 12.43 9.31
N ILE A 17 3.15 13.20 9.44
CA ILE A 17 2.38 13.69 8.30
C ILE A 17 3.26 14.55 7.38
N ARG A 18 4.14 15.41 7.91
CA ARG A 18 5.10 16.18 7.11
C ARG A 18 6.04 15.28 6.31
N ARG A 19 6.52 14.18 6.89
CA ARG A 19 7.35 13.20 6.17
C ARG A 19 6.59 12.56 5.01
N LEU A 20 5.35 12.14 5.26
CA LEU A 20 4.51 11.49 4.25
C LEU A 20 4.09 12.43 3.11
N LYS A 21 4.01 13.74 3.36
CA LYS A 21 3.70 14.74 2.32
C LYS A 21 4.70 14.76 1.16
N ALA A 22 5.97 14.43 1.40
CA ALA A 22 6.95 14.32 0.32
C ALA A 22 6.62 13.15 -0.62
N LYS A 23 6.31 11.98 -0.06
CA LYS A 23 5.87 10.80 -0.84
C LYS A 23 4.54 11.06 -1.55
N LEU A 24 3.61 11.75 -0.90
CA LEU A 24 2.34 12.18 -1.50
C LEU A 24 2.57 13.03 -2.76
N GLY A 25 3.52 13.98 -2.71
CA GLY A 25 3.90 14.78 -3.88
C GLY A 25 4.32 13.91 -5.06
N ALA A 26 5.25 12.96 -4.81
CA ALA A 26 5.71 12.03 -5.84
C ALA A 26 4.58 11.15 -6.41
N ILE A 27 3.60 10.73 -5.59
CA ILE A 27 2.42 9.99 -6.08
C ILE A 27 1.58 10.87 -7.00
N ASN A 28 1.31 12.11 -6.60
CA ASN A 28 0.47 13.04 -7.36
C ASN A 28 1.12 13.43 -8.71
N GLU A 29 2.44 13.58 -8.76
CA GLU A 29 3.19 13.88 -9.99
C GLU A 29 3.07 12.78 -11.05
N LEU A 30 2.84 11.53 -10.65
CA LEU A 30 2.68 10.40 -11.57
C LEU A 30 1.28 10.33 -12.20
N GLU A 31 0.28 10.98 -11.60
CA GLU A 31 -1.13 10.85 -11.99
C GLU A 31 -1.40 11.23 -13.46
N PRO A 32 -0.91 12.38 -14.00
CA PRO A 32 -1.18 12.75 -15.39
C PRO A 32 -0.65 11.70 -16.38
N ARG A 33 0.56 11.18 -16.12
CA ARG A 33 1.20 10.17 -16.96
C ARG A 33 0.44 8.86 -16.93
N LEU A 34 0.04 8.37 -15.76
CA LEU A 34 -0.70 7.11 -15.63
C LEU A 34 -2.11 7.21 -16.20
N ARG A 35 -2.77 8.37 -16.05
CA ARG A 35 -4.08 8.62 -16.63
C ARG A 35 -4.07 8.54 -18.16
N ALA A 36 -2.97 8.92 -18.80
CA ALA A 36 -2.79 8.86 -20.24
C ALA A 36 -2.50 7.42 -20.76
N LEU A 37 -2.16 6.47 -19.89
CA LEU A 37 -1.86 5.10 -20.32
C LEU A 37 -3.11 4.36 -20.80
N PRO A 38 -3.04 3.58 -21.89
CA PRO A 38 -4.05 2.56 -22.19
C PRO A 38 -4.17 1.53 -21.08
N ASP A 39 -5.32 0.87 -20.98
CA ASP A 39 -5.57 -0.15 -19.95
C ASP A 39 -4.48 -1.22 -19.96
N ALA A 40 -4.15 -1.78 -21.13
CA ALA A 40 -3.11 -2.80 -21.26
C ALA A 40 -1.75 -2.37 -20.66
N SER A 41 -1.33 -1.13 -20.92
CA SER A 41 -0.10 -0.57 -20.37
C SER A 41 -0.17 -0.35 -18.86
N LEU A 42 -1.34 0.04 -18.34
CA LEU A 42 -1.53 0.17 -16.89
C LEU A 42 -1.50 -1.19 -16.19
N ARG A 43 -2.06 -2.24 -16.81
CA ARG A 43 -1.98 -3.62 -16.26
C ARG A 43 -0.54 -4.14 -16.26
N ALA A 44 0.23 -3.84 -17.30
CA ALA A 44 1.63 -4.25 -17.41
C ALA A 44 2.51 -3.69 -16.28
N LYS A 45 2.10 -2.58 -15.63
CA LYS A 45 2.84 -1.98 -14.52
C LYS A 45 3.05 -2.92 -13.34
N THR A 46 2.15 -3.86 -13.10
CA THR A 46 2.33 -4.84 -12.02
C THR A 46 3.56 -5.72 -12.25
N GLY A 47 3.84 -6.12 -13.50
CA GLY A 47 5.06 -6.84 -13.85
C GLY A 47 6.31 -5.99 -13.67
N GLU A 48 6.31 -4.77 -14.20
CA GLU A 48 7.43 -3.82 -14.07
C GLU A 48 7.78 -3.52 -12.60
N LEU A 49 6.76 -3.33 -11.76
CA LEU A 49 6.94 -3.07 -10.33
C LEU A 49 7.48 -4.30 -9.60
N ARG A 50 7.05 -5.51 -9.98
CA ARG A 50 7.56 -6.77 -9.44
C ARG A 50 9.04 -6.95 -9.75
N GLU A 51 9.45 -6.76 -11.00
CA GLU A 51 10.87 -6.83 -11.39
C GLU A 51 11.73 -5.82 -10.62
N ARG A 52 11.24 -4.58 -10.45
CA ARG A 52 11.94 -3.54 -9.67
C ARG A 52 12.03 -3.88 -8.19
N TYR A 53 10.96 -4.44 -7.62
CA TYR A 53 10.97 -4.93 -6.25
C TYR A 53 11.99 -6.05 -6.08
N GLU A 54 11.97 -7.07 -6.95
CA GLU A 54 12.89 -8.20 -6.89
C GLU A 54 14.34 -7.76 -6.98
N LYS A 55 14.65 -6.82 -7.88
CA LYS A 55 15.98 -6.23 -7.98
C LYS A 55 16.40 -5.48 -6.71
N ALA A 56 15.53 -4.64 -6.16
CA ALA A 56 15.82 -3.90 -4.93
C ALA A 56 15.99 -4.85 -3.73
N TYR A 57 15.13 -5.85 -3.62
CA TYR A 57 15.15 -6.85 -2.56
C TYR A 57 16.40 -7.73 -2.62
N ALA A 58 16.80 -8.19 -3.81
CA ALA A 58 18.05 -8.93 -4.01
C ALA A 58 19.28 -8.08 -3.63
N ALA A 59 19.29 -6.79 -3.96
CA ALA A 59 20.39 -5.88 -3.60
C ALA A 59 20.54 -5.69 -2.08
N LEU A 60 19.47 -5.87 -1.30
CA LEU A 60 19.49 -5.84 0.17
C LEU A 60 19.89 -7.19 0.80
N GLY A 61 20.24 -8.18 -0.04
CA GLY A 61 20.56 -9.55 0.38
C GLY A 61 19.35 -10.32 0.87
N GLY A 62 18.16 -10.01 0.34
CA GLY A 62 16.94 -10.76 0.56
C GLY A 62 17.02 -12.16 -0.05
N ASP A 63 16.36 -13.12 0.58
CA ASP A 63 16.23 -14.48 0.08
C ASP A 63 14.74 -14.87 0.04
N ALA A 64 14.24 -15.08 -1.18
CA ALA A 64 12.84 -15.43 -1.44
C ALA A 64 12.43 -16.76 -0.76
N LYS A 65 13.37 -17.61 -0.35
CA LYS A 65 13.11 -18.87 0.35
C LYS A 65 12.77 -18.68 1.83
N ILE A 66 13.11 -17.53 2.42
CA ILE A 66 12.83 -17.28 3.84
C ILE A 66 11.34 -17.02 4.03
N ARG A 67 10.64 -17.96 4.67
CA ARG A 67 9.30 -17.75 5.21
C ARG A 67 9.42 -17.08 6.56
N ILE A 68 8.66 -15.99 6.76
CA ILE A 68 8.67 -15.17 8.01
C ILE A 68 8.18 -15.97 9.24
N THR A 69 7.72 -17.20 9.06
CA THR A 69 7.23 -18.09 10.10
C THR A 69 8.33 -18.97 10.73
N GLU A 70 9.52 -19.02 10.15
CA GLU A 70 10.59 -19.93 10.56
C GLU A 70 11.87 -19.15 10.90
N GLY A 71 12.17 -18.97 12.19
CA GLY A 71 13.45 -18.41 12.62
C GLY A 71 13.44 -17.68 13.96
N ALA A 72 14.63 -17.35 14.44
CA ALA A 72 14.81 -16.46 15.59
C ALA A 72 14.22 -15.07 15.29
N LYS A 73 13.62 -14.42 16.30
CA LYS A 73 12.95 -13.10 16.16
C LYS A 73 13.78 -12.05 15.41
N ASP A 74 15.09 -12.07 15.59
CA ASP A 74 16.00 -11.11 14.94
C ASP A 74 16.13 -11.34 13.44
N ALA A 75 16.15 -12.61 13.00
CA ALA A 75 16.17 -12.95 11.58
C ALA A 75 14.88 -12.49 10.89
N VAL A 76 13.74 -12.75 11.51
CA VAL A 76 12.42 -12.28 11.03
C VAL A 76 12.37 -10.76 10.92
N LYS A 77 12.86 -10.05 11.95
CA LYS A 77 12.88 -8.58 11.96
C LYS A 77 13.79 -8.02 10.86
N LYS A 78 14.98 -8.60 10.67
CA LYS A 78 15.91 -8.20 9.62
C LYS A 78 15.31 -8.43 8.24
N GLU A 79 14.62 -9.55 8.06
CA GLU A 79 14.00 -9.89 6.80
C GLU A 79 12.82 -8.97 6.45
N ARG A 80 11.94 -8.71 7.42
CA ARG A 80 10.87 -7.71 7.28
C ARG A 80 11.41 -6.34 6.90
N LYS A 81 12.51 -5.90 7.53
CA LYS A 81 13.14 -4.62 7.23
C LYS A 81 13.60 -4.53 5.76
N ARG A 82 14.18 -5.60 5.21
CA ARG A 82 14.60 -5.63 3.79
C ARG A 82 13.41 -5.57 2.84
N ILE A 83 12.34 -6.27 3.16
CA ILE A 83 11.10 -6.24 2.38
C ILE A 83 10.53 -4.82 2.39
N ASP A 84 10.41 -4.21 3.58
CA ASP A 84 9.92 -2.83 3.75
C ASP A 84 10.80 -1.85 2.94
N GLU A 85 12.13 -1.93 3.06
CA GLU A 85 13.07 -1.09 2.29
C GLU A 85 12.94 -1.28 0.77
N ALA A 86 12.76 -2.52 0.30
CA ALA A 86 12.56 -2.81 -1.12
C ALA A 86 11.21 -2.25 -1.64
N LEU A 87 10.13 -2.37 -0.85
CA LEU A 87 8.81 -1.85 -1.21
C LEU A 87 8.80 -0.32 -1.25
N GLU A 88 9.56 0.36 -0.38
CA GLU A 88 9.68 1.82 -0.38
C GLU A 88 10.22 2.38 -1.71
N HIS A 89 11.05 1.62 -2.43
CA HIS A 89 11.55 2.02 -3.76
C HIS A 89 10.47 2.05 -4.86
N ILE A 90 9.35 1.34 -4.66
CA ILE A 90 8.26 1.25 -5.63
C ILE A 90 6.95 1.89 -5.12
N LEU A 91 6.88 2.25 -3.83
CA LEU A 91 5.67 2.73 -3.17
C LEU A 91 4.97 3.88 -3.91
N PRO A 92 5.64 4.97 -4.33
CA PRO A 92 4.94 6.07 -4.98
C PRO A 92 4.24 5.66 -6.28
N GLU A 93 4.93 4.87 -7.12
CA GLU A 93 4.36 4.40 -8.38
C GLU A 93 3.29 3.33 -8.17
N ALA A 94 3.49 2.40 -7.25
CA ALA A 94 2.49 1.40 -6.92
C ALA A 94 1.18 2.04 -6.41
N PHE A 95 1.27 3.07 -5.56
CA PHE A 95 0.10 3.81 -5.08
C PHE A 95 -0.58 4.60 -6.20
N ALA A 96 0.19 5.23 -7.09
CA ALA A 96 -0.35 5.95 -8.23
C ALA A 96 -1.06 5.01 -9.23
N VAL A 97 -0.49 3.83 -9.48
CA VAL A 97 -1.08 2.77 -10.32
C VAL A 97 -2.38 2.26 -9.70
N MET A 98 -2.38 1.94 -8.40
CA MET A 98 -3.59 1.49 -7.70
C MET A 98 -4.68 2.56 -7.69
N ARG A 99 -4.34 3.83 -7.50
CA ARG A 99 -5.30 4.95 -7.59
C ARG A 99 -5.95 5.00 -8.98
N GLU A 100 -5.17 4.89 -10.04
CA GLU A 100 -5.70 4.93 -11.40
C GLU A 100 -6.53 3.68 -11.73
N ALA A 101 -6.11 2.50 -11.25
CA ALA A 101 -6.90 1.27 -11.38
C ALA A 101 -8.24 1.36 -10.65
N ALA A 102 -8.26 1.90 -9.43
CA ALA A 102 -9.51 2.14 -8.70
C ALA A 102 -10.42 3.14 -9.43
N ARG A 103 -9.84 4.20 -10.03
CA ARG A 103 -10.61 5.16 -10.85
C ARG A 103 -11.26 4.46 -12.06
N ARG A 104 -10.55 3.56 -12.74
CA ARG A 104 -11.07 2.85 -13.92
C ARG A 104 -12.06 1.74 -13.58
N ALA A 105 -11.72 0.90 -12.61
CA ALA A 105 -12.48 -0.32 -12.29
C ALA A 105 -13.63 -0.09 -11.30
N LEU A 106 -13.49 0.90 -10.41
CA LEU A 106 -14.46 1.19 -9.34
C LEU A 106 -15.14 2.54 -9.50
N HIS A 107 -14.71 3.38 -10.44
CA HIS A 107 -15.12 4.78 -10.57
C HIS A 107 -14.81 5.61 -9.31
N MET A 108 -13.79 5.22 -8.55
CA MET A 108 -13.38 5.89 -7.31
C MET A 108 -11.90 6.27 -7.38
N ARG A 109 -11.60 7.58 -7.35
CA ARG A 109 -10.22 8.08 -7.26
C ARG A 109 -9.87 8.33 -5.80
N HIS A 110 -8.75 7.79 -5.32
CA HIS A 110 -8.28 8.08 -3.96
C HIS A 110 -7.99 9.56 -3.73
N PHE A 111 -8.46 10.12 -2.63
CA PHE A 111 -8.06 11.44 -2.13
C PHE A 111 -6.68 11.39 -1.48
N ASP A 112 -6.08 12.56 -1.29
CA ASP A 112 -4.73 12.67 -0.72
C ASP A 112 -4.67 12.16 0.73
N VAL A 113 -5.72 12.40 1.52
CA VAL A 113 -5.85 11.84 2.87
C VAL A 113 -5.91 10.32 2.87
N GLN A 114 -6.46 9.73 1.81
CA GLN A 114 -6.52 8.27 1.65
C GLN A 114 -5.15 7.69 1.27
N LEU A 115 -4.37 8.39 0.44
CA LEU A 115 -2.98 8.02 0.19
C LEU A 115 -2.13 8.08 1.45
N LEU A 116 -2.29 9.13 2.26
CA LEU A 116 -1.64 9.25 3.57
C LEU A 116 -2.02 8.07 4.48
N GLY A 117 -3.31 7.76 4.58
CA GLY A 117 -3.81 6.60 5.32
C GLY A 117 -3.20 5.28 4.83
N GLY A 118 -3.11 5.08 3.52
CA GLY A 118 -2.48 3.89 2.93
C GLY A 118 -1.00 3.75 3.29
N MET A 119 -0.24 4.85 3.29
CA MET A 119 1.17 4.86 3.69
C MET A 119 1.32 4.55 5.19
N VAL A 120 0.45 5.10 6.03
CA VAL A 120 0.42 4.78 7.47
C VAL A 120 0.18 3.28 7.70
N LEU A 121 -0.78 2.68 6.98
CA LEU A 121 -1.05 1.24 7.06
C LEU A 121 0.15 0.40 6.59
N HIS A 122 0.80 0.78 5.48
CA HIS A 122 1.99 0.08 4.99
C HIS A 122 3.13 0.07 6.02
N GLU A 123 3.32 1.16 6.75
CA GLU A 123 4.31 1.24 7.83
C GLU A 123 3.96 0.42 9.09
N GLY A 124 2.87 -0.34 9.06
CA GLY A 124 2.41 -1.17 10.18
C GLY A 124 1.79 -0.38 11.32
N LYS A 125 1.26 0.82 11.04
CA LYS A 125 0.58 1.69 12.01
C LYS A 125 -0.94 1.67 11.80
N ILE A 126 -1.66 2.23 12.76
CA ILE A 126 -3.10 2.40 12.69
C ILE A 126 -3.42 3.74 12.00
N ALA A 127 -4.15 3.68 10.89
CA ALA A 127 -4.72 4.85 10.26
C ALA A 127 -6.12 5.12 10.83
N GLU A 128 -6.22 6.08 11.77
CA GLU A 128 -7.51 6.54 12.27
C GLU A 128 -8.19 7.42 11.21
N MET A 129 -9.39 7.01 10.81
CA MET A 129 -10.18 7.67 9.79
C MET A 129 -11.64 7.72 10.24
N LYS A 130 -12.36 8.80 9.92
CA LYS A 130 -13.78 8.92 10.21
C LYS A 130 -14.61 8.01 9.30
N THR A 131 -15.82 7.69 9.74
CA THR A 131 -16.80 6.99 8.89
C THR A 131 -17.07 7.83 7.64
N GLY A 132 -17.11 7.18 6.47
CA GLY A 132 -17.28 7.86 5.19
C GLY A 132 -15.99 8.29 4.50
N GLU A 133 -14.83 8.25 5.16
CA GLU A 133 -13.53 8.60 4.53
C GLU A 133 -12.98 7.50 3.59
N GLY A 134 -13.74 6.43 3.36
CA GLY A 134 -13.40 5.37 2.39
C GLY A 134 -12.34 4.38 2.86
N LYS A 135 -12.39 3.93 4.13
CA LYS A 135 -11.46 2.96 4.72
C LYS A 135 -11.23 1.71 3.86
N THR A 136 -12.29 1.15 3.29
CA THR A 136 -12.22 -0.01 2.38
C THR A 136 -11.39 0.29 1.14
N LEU A 137 -11.60 1.46 0.52
CA LEU A 137 -10.82 1.90 -0.64
C LEU A 137 -9.36 2.18 -0.25
N VAL A 138 -9.10 2.76 0.91
CA VAL A 138 -7.75 3.04 1.42
C VAL A 138 -6.92 1.77 1.52
N ALA A 139 -7.52 0.67 2.00
CA ALA A 139 -6.84 -0.61 2.16
C ALA A 139 -6.27 -1.16 0.83
N THR A 140 -6.83 -0.78 -0.32
CA THR A 140 -6.33 -1.23 -1.63
C THR A 140 -4.89 -0.81 -1.92
N LEU A 141 -4.46 0.34 -1.40
CA LEU A 141 -3.12 0.88 -1.64
C LEU A 141 -2.02 0.01 -1.01
N PRO A 142 -2.01 -0.22 0.33
CA PRO A 142 -1.03 -1.12 0.93
C PRO A 142 -1.24 -2.57 0.51
N VAL A 143 -2.47 -3.03 0.26
CA VAL A 143 -2.68 -4.41 -0.21
C VAL A 143 -1.99 -4.64 -1.54
N TYR A 144 -2.21 -3.76 -2.52
CA TYR A 144 -1.56 -3.87 -3.83
C TYR A 144 -0.03 -3.80 -3.71
N LEU A 145 0.50 -2.82 -2.98
CA LEU A 145 1.95 -2.68 -2.79
C LEU A 145 2.57 -3.94 -2.17
N ASN A 146 2.00 -4.46 -1.09
CA ASN A 146 2.59 -5.62 -0.39
C ASN A 146 2.35 -6.93 -1.16
N ALA A 147 1.28 -7.04 -1.95
CA ALA A 147 1.03 -8.20 -2.80
C ALA A 147 2.10 -8.35 -3.90
N ILE A 148 2.74 -7.26 -4.34
CA ILE A 148 3.85 -7.31 -5.31
C ILE A 148 5.01 -8.17 -4.80
N ALA A 149 5.22 -8.23 -3.47
CA ALA A 149 6.26 -9.06 -2.87
C ALA A 149 6.02 -10.58 -3.00
N GLY A 150 4.86 -11.01 -3.51
CA GLY A 150 4.57 -12.43 -3.77
C GLY A 150 4.34 -13.27 -2.52
N ARG A 151 4.17 -12.64 -1.35
CA ARG A 151 4.01 -13.31 -0.04
C ARG A 151 2.56 -13.42 0.42
N GLY A 152 1.61 -12.92 -0.38
CA GLY A 152 0.20 -12.81 -0.03
C GLY A 152 -0.09 -11.67 0.94
N VAL A 153 -1.34 -11.21 0.97
CA VAL A 153 -1.84 -10.20 1.91
C VAL A 153 -3.20 -10.65 2.42
N HIS A 154 -3.38 -10.63 3.74
CA HIS A 154 -4.66 -10.94 4.37
C HIS A 154 -5.35 -9.64 4.81
N VAL A 155 -6.56 -9.41 4.31
CA VAL A 155 -7.45 -8.35 4.79
C VAL A 155 -8.50 -9.00 5.67
N ILE A 156 -8.53 -8.61 6.94
CA ILE A 156 -9.43 -9.20 7.94
C ILE A 156 -10.59 -8.23 8.19
N THR A 157 -11.81 -8.74 8.09
CA THR A 157 -13.04 -8.01 8.41
C THR A 157 -13.73 -8.65 9.63
N VAL A 158 -14.74 -7.98 10.18
CA VAL A 158 -15.44 -8.45 11.38
C VAL A 158 -16.46 -9.55 11.12
N ASN A 159 -16.84 -9.79 9.87
CA ASN A 159 -17.81 -10.83 9.51
C ASN A 159 -17.67 -11.23 8.03
N GLU A 160 -18.27 -12.37 7.71
CA GLU A 160 -18.29 -12.97 6.38
C GLU A 160 -18.92 -12.06 5.31
N TYR A 161 -20.01 -11.37 5.63
CA TYR A 161 -20.67 -10.46 4.69
C TYR A 161 -19.70 -9.37 4.22
N LEU A 162 -18.98 -8.74 5.14
CA LEU A 162 -17.99 -7.71 4.83
C LEU A 162 -16.79 -8.29 4.08
N ALA A 163 -16.33 -9.49 4.46
CA ALA A 163 -15.25 -10.17 3.73
C ALA A 163 -15.62 -10.40 2.26
N THR A 164 -16.80 -10.98 2.01
CA THR A 164 -17.30 -11.28 0.67
C THR A 164 -17.53 -10.01 -0.14
N ARG A 165 -18.25 -9.04 0.43
CA ARG A 165 -18.51 -7.74 -0.23
C ARG A 165 -17.21 -7.03 -0.60
N ASP A 166 -16.26 -6.95 0.32
CA ASP A 166 -15.02 -6.19 0.08
C ASP A 166 -14.11 -6.93 -0.91
N ALA A 167 -14.08 -8.27 -0.88
CA ALA A 167 -13.36 -9.09 -1.85
C ALA A 167 -13.94 -8.93 -3.27
N GLU A 168 -15.26 -9.01 -3.44
CA GLU A 168 -15.92 -8.80 -4.74
C GLU A 168 -15.75 -7.37 -5.23
N TRP A 169 -15.96 -6.38 -4.35
CA TRP A 169 -15.93 -4.98 -4.75
C TRP A 169 -14.51 -4.51 -5.04
N MET A 170 -13.60 -4.55 -4.06
CA MET A 170 -12.23 -4.08 -4.25
C MET A 170 -11.43 -5.01 -5.16
N GLY A 171 -11.81 -6.28 -5.23
CA GLY A 171 -11.19 -7.27 -6.11
C GLY A 171 -11.25 -6.90 -7.58
N ARG A 172 -12.25 -6.13 -8.03
CA ARG A 172 -12.28 -5.61 -9.39
C ARG A 172 -11.03 -4.80 -9.74
N ALA A 173 -10.51 -4.02 -8.80
CA ALA A 173 -9.33 -3.20 -9.03
C ALA A 173 -8.02 -4.01 -8.95
N TYR A 174 -7.96 -5.02 -8.07
CA TYR A 174 -6.83 -5.96 -8.02
C TYR A 174 -6.77 -6.85 -9.27
N ASN A 175 -7.90 -7.42 -9.68
CA ASN A 175 -8.03 -8.25 -10.89
C ASN A 175 -7.73 -7.44 -12.15
N PHE A 176 -8.14 -6.16 -12.18
CA PHE A 176 -7.75 -5.26 -13.27
C PHE A 176 -6.22 -5.17 -13.39
N LEU A 177 -5.48 -5.13 -12.28
CA LEU A 177 -4.02 -5.14 -12.25
C LEU A 177 -3.40 -6.55 -12.31
N GLY A 178 -4.18 -7.59 -12.60
CA GLY A 178 -3.68 -8.94 -12.76
C GLY A 178 -3.27 -9.64 -11.45
N LEU A 179 -3.75 -9.16 -10.30
CA LEU A 179 -3.67 -9.91 -9.05
C LEU A 179 -4.88 -10.83 -8.89
N GLU A 180 -4.71 -11.90 -8.12
CA GLU A 180 -5.79 -12.80 -7.73
C GLU A 180 -6.31 -12.47 -6.32
N VAL A 181 -7.61 -12.70 -6.11
CA VAL A 181 -8.30 -12.41 -4.85
C VAL A 181 -9.09 -13.63 -4.42
N GLY A 182 -8.82 -14.13 -3.22
CA GLY A 182 -9.59 -15.19 -2.57
C GLY A 182 -10.35 -14.66 -1.35
N VAL A 183 -11.45 -15.32 -1.00
CA VAL A 183 -12.20 -15.07 0.22
C VAL A 183 -12.36 -16.39 0.99
N ILE A 184 -12.17 -16.35 2.30
CA ILE A 184 -12.32 -17.51 3.19
C ILE A 184 -13.54 -17.24 4.07
N VAL A 185 -14.56 -18.07 3.90
CA VAL A 185 -15.87 -17.98 4.57
C VAL A 185 -16.33 -19.38 4.98
N HIS A 186 -17.35 -19.50 5.84
CA HIS A 186 -17.84 -20.79 6.36
C HIS A 186 -19.12 -21.24 5.65
#